data_AF-A0A964L2A7-F1
#
_entry.id   AF-A0A964L2A7-F1
#
_cell.length_a   1.000
_cell.length_b   1.000
_cell.length_c   1.000
_cell.angle_alpha   90.00
_cell.angle_beta   90.00
_cell.angle_gamma   90.00
#
_symmetry.space_group_name_H-M   'P 1'
#
loop_
_entity.id
_entity.type
_entity.pdbx_description
1 polymer ?
#
loop_
_entity_poly.entity_id
_entity_poly.type
_entity_poly.pdbx_seq_one_letter_code
_entity_poly.pdbx_strand_id
1 'polypeptide(L)'
;MIQADTTRILESLRADRQCTGAFASLRVDGARLVCQAKGAEAEYALEALETGWRISLSTADRWLSESIESQLVESRESLEELLEEELKDLDCNDPAPKMRHFRNEAKRFVFECTFADSARARTYFLAFESMFRQLGDMSESGGH
;
A
#
# COMPACT_ATOMS: atom_id res chain seq x y z
N MET A 1 -16.75 -2.81 -20.51
CA MET A 1 -15.67 -1.83 -20.79
C MET A 1 -14.75 -1.57 -19.59
N ILE A 2 -15.10 -1.97 -18.36
CA ILE A 2 -14.36 -1.63 -17.13
C ILE A 2 -12.96 -2.27 -17.06
N GLN A 3 -12.75 -3.47 -17.62
CA GLN A 3 -11.50 -4.20 -17.46
C GLN A 3 -10.29 -3.60 -18.21
N ALA A 4 -10.51 -2.94 -19.35
CA ALA A 4 -9.41 -2.39 -20.15
C ALA A 4 -8.73 -1.19 -19.47
N ASP A 5 -9.51 -0.31 -18.84
CA ASP A 5 -9.01 0.84 -18.09
C ASP A 5 -8.26 0.41 -16.83
N THR A 6 -8.80 -0.55 -16.08
CA THR A 6 -8.15 -1.14 -14.90
C THR A 6 -6.76 -1.67 -15.23
N THR A 7 -6.66 -2.56 -16.22
CA THR A 7 -5.36 -3.15 -16.58
C THR A 7 -4.37 -2.08 -17.03
N ARG A 8 -4.82 -1.06 -17.77
CA ARG A 8 -3.96 0.05 -18.19
C ARG A 8 -3.42 0.86 -17.02
N ILE A 9 -4.24 1.14 -16.00
CA ILE A 9 -3.81 1.82 -14.77
C ILE A 9 -2.76 0.99 -14.04
N LEU A 10 -3.01 -0.31 -13.88
CA LEU A 10 -2.10 -1.23 -13.19
C LEU A 10 -0.76 -1.40 -13.91
N GLU A 11 -0.77 -1.54 -15.23
CA GLU A 11 0.44 -1.65 -16.04
C GLU A 11 1.26 -0.35 -16.03
N SER A 12 0.58 0.80 -16.08
CA SER A 12 1.26 2.11 -15.98
C SER A 12 1.91 2.29 -14.61
N LEU A 13 1.21 1.92 -13.54
CA LEU A 13 1.73 1.96 -12.17
C LEU A 13 2.91 1.00 -11.99
N ARG A 14 2.80 -0.22 -12.52
CA ARG A 14 3.91 -1.18 -12.54
C ARG A 14 5.15 -0.60 -13.22
N ALA A 15 5.00 -0.05 -14.41
CA ALA A 15 6.13 0.51 -15.17
C ALA A 15 6.82 1.66 -14.43
N ASP A 16 6.03 2.54 -13.81
CA ASP A 16 6.52 3.65 -12.98
C ASP A 16 7.30 3.14 -11.74
N ARG A 17 6.74 2.16 -11.02
CA ARG A 17 7.37 1.57 -9.83
C ARG A 17 8.56 0.66 -10.14
N GLN A 18 8.63 0.09 -11.33
CA GLN A 18 9.78 -0.73 -11.74
C GLN A 18 11.09 0.06 -11.77
N CYS A 19 11.01 1.37 -12.04
CA CYS A 19 12.17 2.25 -12.08
C CYS A 19 12.62 2.75 -10.69
N THR A 20 11.83 2.57 -9.62
CA THR A 20 12.18 3.08 -8.28
C THR A 20 13.13 2.17 -7.51
N GLY A 21 13.23 0.89 -7.89
CA GLY A 21 14.07 -0.09 -7.21
C GLY A 21 13.59 -0.52 -5.80
N ALA A 22 12.43 -0.02 -5.36
CA ALA A 22 11.84 -0.32 -4.05
C ALA A 22 11.24 -1.73 -3.94
N PHE A 23 11.01 -2.40 -5.07
CA PHE A 23 10.34 -3.69 -5.13
C PHE A 23 11.26 -4.78 -5.69
N ALA A 24 11.26 -5.95 -5.04
CA ALA A 24 11.95 -7.14 -5.51
C ALA A 24 11.27 -7.77 -6.72
N SER A 25 9.94 -7.65 -6.82
CA SER A 25 9.14 -8.18 -7.94
C SER A 25 7.84 -7.40 -8.09
N LEU A 26 7.41 -7.22 -9.35
CA LEU A 26 6.20 -6.49 -9.72
C LEU A 26 5.44 -7.32 -10.76
N ARG A 27 4.19 -7.70 -10.45
CA ARG A 27 3.35 -8.55 -11.31
C ARG A 27 1.93 -8.01 -11.37
N VAL A 28 1.38 -7.89 -12.57
CA VAL A 28 -0.05 -7.65 -12.79
C VAL A 28 -0.71 -9.00 -13.12
N ASP A 29 -1.76 -9.33 -12.39
CA ASP A 29 -2.61 -10.50 -12.56
C ASP A 29 -4.06 -10.02 -12.78
N GLY A 30 -4.45 -9.85 -14.04
CA GLY A 30 -5.77 -9.38 -14.44
C GLY A 30 -6.11 -7.98 -13.87
N ALA A 31 -6.92 -7.96 -12.83
CA ALA A 31 -7.39 -6.76 -12.13
C ALA A 31 -6.62 -6.47 -10.83
N ARG A 32 -5.51 -7.18 -10.58
CA ARG A 32 -4.69 -7.03 -9.39
C ARG A 32 -3.23 -6.78 -9.74
N LEU A 33 -2.63 -5.77 -9.16
CA LEU A 33 -1.18 -5.55 -9.15
C LEU A 33 -0.62 -6.06 -7.82
N VAL A 34 0.48 -6.79 -7.88
CA VAL A 34 1.22 -7.33 -6.74
C VAL A 34 2.66 -6.86 -6.81
N CYS A 35 3.13 -6.22 -5.74
CA CYS A 35 4.43 -5.62 -5.61
C CYS A 35 5.11 -6.17 -4.34
N GLN A 36 6.14 -7.00 -4.51
CA GLN A 36 6.92 -7.51 -3.38
C GLN A 36 7.96 -6.47 -2.96
N ALA A 37 7.92 -6.05 -1.70
CA ALA A 37 8.88 -5.12 -1.14
C ALA A 37 10.31 -5.69 -1.23
N LYS A 38 11.29 -4.85 -1.55
CA LYS A 38 12.69 -5.25 -1.48
C LYS A 38 13.20 -4.99 -0.05
N GLY A 39 13.78 -6.01 0.58
CA GLY A 39 14.36 -5.89 1.93
C GLY A 39 13.43 -6.23 3.10
N ALA A 40 12.14 -6.47 2.84
CA ALA A 40 11.18 -6.94 3.84
C ALA A 40 10.29 -8.04 3.25
N GLU A 41 9.80 -8.98 4.07
CA GLU A 41 8.82 -10.00 3.62
C GLU A 41 7.39 -9.43 3.53
N ALA A 42 7.27 -8.30 2.82
CA ALA A 42 6.04 -7.55 2.66
C ALA A 42 5.58 -7.56 1.20
N GLU A 43 4.28 -7.73 0.99
CA GLU A 43 3.63 -7.71 -0.31
C GLU A 43 2.56 -6.63 -0.34
N TYR A 44 2.75 -5.63 -1.20
CA TYR A 44 1.75 -4.63 -1.51
C TYR A 44 0.89 -5.14 -2.67
N ALA A 45 -0.43 -5.01 -2.56
CA ALA A 45 -1.35 -5.37 -3.62
C ALA A 45 -2.40 -4.28 -3.84
N LEU A 46 -2.70 -4.00 -5.11
CA LEU A 46 -3.77 -3.11 -5.54
C LEU A 46 -4.71 -3.89 -6.45
N GLU A 47 -5.97 -4.06 -6.03
CA GLU A 47 -6.98 -4.88 -6.69
C GLU A 47 -8.20 -4.02 -7.04
N ALA A 48 -8.67 -4.09 -8.29
CA ALA A 48 -9.96 -3.50 -8.66
C ALA A 48 -11.09 -4.44 -8.24
N LEU A 49 -12.05 -3.90 -7.51
CA LEU A 49 -13.27 -4.58 -7.09
C LEU A 49 -14.42 -4.26 -8.05
N GLU A 50 -15.56 -4.94 -7.89
CA GLU A 50 -16.79 -4.59 -8.63
C GLU A 50 -17.20 -3.14 -8.39
N THR A 51 -16.96 -2.64 -7.17
CA THR A 51 -17.19 -1.25 -6.77
C THR A 51 -15.93 -0.68 -6.12
N GLY A 52 -15.10 -0.01 -6.92
CA GLY A 52 -13.89 0.67 -6.45
C GLY A 52 -12.65 -0.21 -6.48
N TRP A 53 -11.74 0.06 -5.55
CA TRP A 53 -10.42 -0.53 -5.46
C TRP A 53 -10.09 -0.88 -4.03
N ARG A 54 -9.28 -1.91 -3.87
CA ARG A 54 -8.69 -2.36 -2.62
C ARG A 54 -7.20 -2.22 -2.70
N ILE A 55 -6.59 -1.61 -1.69
CA ILE A 55 -5.16 -1.65 -1.47
C ILE A 55 -4.85 -2.40 -0.19
N SER A 56 -3.81 -3.22 -0.21
CA SER A 56 -3.40 -4.00 0.95
C SER A 56 -1.89 -4.20 1.04
N LEU A 57 -1.35 -4.18 2.25
CA LEU A 57 -0.03 -4.70 2.60
C LEU A 57 -0.21 -6.03 3.33
N SER A 58 0.53 -7.06 2.95
CA SER A 58 0.56 -8.33 3.66
C SER A 58 1.99 -8.80 3.97
N THR A 59 2.26 -9.13 5.23
CA THR A 59 3.56 -9.59 5.69
C THR A 59 3.44 -10.82 6.59
N ALA A 60 4.34 -11.80 6.47
CA ALA A 60 4.48 -12.83 7.51
C ALA A 60 5.51 -12.44 8.57
N ASP A 61 6.29 -11.38 8.31
CA ASP A 61 7.27 -10.86 9.24
C ASP A 61 6.56 -10.21 10.44
N ARG A 62 6.73 -10.84 11.60
CA ARG A 62 6.14 -10.39 12.85
C ARG A 62 6.81 -9.09 13.33
N TRP A 63 8.12 -8.94 13.14
CA TRP A 63 8.86 -7.78 13.62
C TRP A 63 8.43 -6.53 12.88
N LEU A 64 8.19 -6.65 11.57
CA LEU A 64 7.63 -5.58 10.77
C LEU A 64 6.26 -5.13 11.28
N SER A 65 5.37 -6.08 11.58
CA SER A 65 4.06 -5.74 12.15
C SER A 65 4.17 -5.10 13.53
N GLU A 66 5.07 -5.60 14.40
CA GLU A 66 5.29 -5.03 15.73
C GLU A 66 5.90 -3.63 15.65
N SER A 67 6.79 -3.37 14.68
CA SER A 67 7.36 -2.05 14.42
C SER A 67 6.30 -1.04 13.99
N ILE A 68 5.44 -1.39 13.03
CA ILE A 68 4.33 -0.53 12.59
C ILE A 68 3.43 -0.17 13.78
N GLU A 69 3.01 -1.17 14.56
CA GLU A 69 2.11 -0.93 15.71
C GLU A 69 2.80 -0.10 16.81
N SER A 70 4.09 -0.30 17.06
CA SER A 70 4.86 0.53 18.01
C SER A 70 4.89 1.99 17.56
N GLN A 71 5.21 2.25 16.29
CA GLN A 71 5.24 3.60 15.72
C GLN A 71 3.87 4.28 15.83
N LEU A 72 2.78 3.57 15.58
CA LEU A 72 1.42 4.11 15.75
C LEU A 72 1.13 4.51 17.20
N VAL A 73 1.55 3.70 18.17
CA VAL A 73 1.39 4.01 19.60
C VAL A 73 2.25 5.20 20.02
N GLU A 74 3.48 5.31 19.50
CA GLU A 74 4.41 6.40 19.81
C GLU A 74 3.96 7.74 19.21
N SER A 75 3.61 7.75 17.93
CA SER A 75 3.08 8.94 17.24
C SER A 75 1.69 9.35 17.74
N ARG A 76 0.93 8.41 18.32
CA ARG A 76 -0.49 8.57 18.71
C ARG A 76 -1.40 8.93 17.54
N GLU A 77 -0.99 8.57 16.33
CA GLU A 77 -1.72 8.80 15.09
C GLU A 77 -2.38 7.50 14.63
N SER A 78 -3.53 7.60 13.99
CA SER A 78 -4.17 6.46 13.35
C SER A 78 -3.61 6.22 11.96
N LEU A 79 -3.62 4.97 11.46
CA LEU A 79 -3.29 4.67 10.06
C LEU A 79 -4.13 5.49 9.06
N GLU A 80 -5.37 5.82 9.43
CA GLU A 80 -6.26 6.67 8.64
C GLU A 80 -5.71 8.11 8.55
N GLU A 81 -5.21 8.68 9.64
CA GLU A 81 -4.64 10.03 9.67
C GLU A 81 -3.33 10.11 8.89
N LEU A 82 -2.45 9.12 9.08
CA LEU A 82 -1.20 9.03 8.35
C LEU A 82 -1.43 8.89 6.84
N LEU A 83 -2.39 8.05 6.44
CA LEU A 83 -2.74 7.92 5.02
C LEU A 83 -3.32 9.23 4.47
N GLU A 84 -4.11 9.95 5.26
CA GLU A 84 -4.68 11.24 4.85
C GLU A 84 -3.58 12.29 4.61
N GLU A 85 -2.57 12.37 5.48
CA GLU A 85 -1.44 13.28 5.31
C GLU A 85 -0.63 12.96 4.04
N GLU A 86 -0.35 11.68 3.78
CA GLU A 86 0.34 11.25 2.56
C GLU A 86 -0.49 11.51 1.30
N LEU A 87 -1.82 11.42 1.37
CA LEU A 87 -2.71 11.80 0.28
C LEU A 87 -2.68 13.32 0.03
N LYS A 88 -2.68 14.13 1.10
CA LYS A 88 -2.57 15.60 0.99
C LYS A 88 -1.27 16.02 0.32
N ASP A 89 -0.14 15.36 0.64
CA ASP A 89 1.15 15.63 -0.01
C ASP A 89 1.09 15.42 -1.54
N LEU A 90 0.24 14.48 -1.99
CA LEU A 90 -0.01 14.19 -3.40
C LEU A 90 -1.16 15.01 -4.01
N ASP A 91 -1.52 16.14 -3.41
CA ASP A 91 -2.63 17.03 -3.83
C ASP A 91 -4.02 16.35 -3.78
N CYS A 92 -4.17 15.30 -2.96
CA CYS A 92 -5.41 14.56 -2.78
C CYS A 92 -6.02 14.84 -1.41
N ASN A 93 -6.96 15.80 -1.36
CA ASN A 93 -7.61 16.24 -0.13
C ASN A 93 -8.86 15.41 0.24
N ASP A 94 -8.90 14.15 -0.18
CA ASP A 94 -9.99 13.23 0.12
C ASP A 94 -9.78 12.56 1.49
N PRO A 95 -10.86 12.29 2.24
CA PRO A 95 -10.74 11.59 3.51
C PRO A 95 -10.14 10.21 3.29
N ALA A 96 -9.22 9.81 4.17
CA ALA A 96 -8.64 8.48 4.13
C ALA A 96 -9.73 7.41 4.35
N PRO A 97 -9.74 6.33 3.54
CA PRO A 97 -10.66 5.23 3.72
C PRO A 97 -10.37 4.48 5.02
N LYS A 98 -11.40 3.83 5.57
CA LYS A 98 -11.28 3.00 6.77
C LYS A 98 -10.19 1.93 6.58
N MET A 99 -9.15 2.00 7.42
CA MET A 99 -8.11 0.99 7.44
C MET A 99 -8.54 -0.22 8.26
N ARG A 100 -8.23 -1.42 7.76
CA ARG A 100 -8.48 -2.70 8.43
C ARG A 100 -7.16 -3.42 8.64
N HIS A 101 -6.87 -3.81 9.87
CA HIS A 101 -5.73 -4.65 10.21
C HIS A 101 -6.25 -5.97 10.80
N PHE A 102 -5.83 -7.09 10.22
CA PHE A 102 -6.15 -8.42 10.73
C PHE A 102 -5.09 -9.44 10.32
N ARG A 103 -5.11 -10.61 10.96
CA ARG A 103 -4.29 -11.75 10.57
C ARG A 103 -5.12 -12.70 9.70
N ASN A 104 -4.68 -12.96 8.47
CA ASN A 104 -5.38 -13.86 7.56
C ASN A 104 -5.17 -15.35 7.92
N GLU A 105 -5.87 -16.24 7.21
CA GLU A 105 -5.76 -17.70 7.43
C GLU A 105 -4.34 -18.25 7.17
N ALA A 106 -3.60 -17.61 6.26
CA ALA A 106 -2.19 -17.90 6.00
C ALA A 106 -1.25 -17.36 7.09
N LYS A 107 -1.78 -16.86 8.21
CA LYS A 107 -1.04 -16.29 9.35
C LYS A 107 -0.22 -15.04 9.01
N ARG A 108 -0.50 -14.38 7.90
CA ARG A 108 0.10 -13.08 7.52
C ARG A 108 -0.69 -11.94 8.15
N PHE A 109 0.01 -10.91 8.58
CA PHE A 109 -0.56 -9.63 9.00
C PHE A 109 -0.96 -8.86 7.75
N VAL A 110 -2.22 -8.45 7.67
CA VAL A 110 -2.80 -7.78 6.50
C VAL A 110 -3.36 -6.44 6.94
N PHE A 111 -2.87 -5.38 6.31
CA PHE A 111 -3.40 -4.02 6.41
C PHE A 111 -4.09 -3.72 5.08
N GLU A 112 -5.38 -3.44 5.06
CA GLU A 112 -6.10 -3.12 3.82
C GLU A 112 -7.07 -1.95 4.00
N CYS A 113 -7.35 -1.25 2.91
CA CYS A 113 -8.46 -0.32 2.81
C CYS A 113 -9.08 -0.35 1.42
N THR A 114 -10.32 0.14 1.31
CA THR A 114 -11.09 0.18 0.07
C THR A 114 -11.59 1.58 -0.23
N PHE A 115 -11.47 2.01 -1.48
CA PHE A 115 -11.87 3.33 -1.94
C PHE A 115 -12.57 3.24 -3.31
N ALA A 116 -13.49 4.16 -3.60
CA ALA A 116 -14.30 4.08 -4.82
C ALA A 116 -13.59 4.62 -6.08
N ASP A 117 -12.63 5.52 -5.92
CA ASP A 117 -12.12 6.33 -7.02
C ASP A 117 -10.99 5.64 -7.81
N SER A 118 -11.28 5.26 -9.05
CA SER A 118 -10.31 4.61 -9.93
C SER A 118 -9.25 5.54 -10.49
N ALA A 119 -9.55 6.82 -10.65
CA ALA A 119 -8.58 7.79 -11.19
C ALA A 119 -7.46 8.04 -10.17
N ARG A 120 -7.79 7.93 -8.88
CA ARG A 120 -6.85 8.09 -7.76
C ARG A 120 -6.21 6.80 -7.30
N ALA A 121 -6.49 5.66 -7.94
CA ALA A 121 -5.90 4.38 -7.55
C ALA A 121 -4.36 4.42 -7.50
N ARG A 122 -3.74 5.17 -8.42
CA ARG A 122 -2.30 5.46 -8.39
C ARG A 122 -1.92 6.26 -7.14
N THR A 123 -2.60 7.37 -6.88
CA THR A 123 -2.33 8.25 -5.72
C THR A 123 -2.44 7.51 -4.40
N TYR A 124 -3.52 6.75 -4.20
CA TYR A 124 -3.70 5.90 -3.02
C TYR A 124 -2.58 4.88 -2.88
N PHE A 125 -2.13 4.26 -3.98
CA PHE A 125 -1.00 3.33 -3.92
C PHE A 125 0.31 3.97 -3.49
N LEU A 126 0.60 5.17 -4.01
CA LEU A 126 1.81 5.91 -3.66
C LEU A 126 1.79 6.35 -2.20
N ALA A 127 0.69 6.93 -1.74
CA ALA A 127 0.51 7.36 -0.36
C ALA A 127 0.63 6.17 0.61
N PHE A 128 -0.04 5.06 0.29
CA PHE A 128 -0.03 3.85 1.12
C PHE A 128 1.36 3.21 1.20
N GLU A 129 2.07 3.09 0.07
CA GLU A 129 3.43 2.56 0.08
C GLU A 129 4.38 3.46 0.87
N SER A 130 4.31 4.78 0.65
CA SER A 130 5.14 5.76 1.36
C SER A 130 4.89 5.72 2.87
N MET A 131 3.63 5.69 3.30
CA MET A 131 3.24 5.53 4.71
C MET A 131 3.84 4.28 5.35
N PHE A 132 3.66 3.10 4.75
CA PHE A 132 4.17 1.85 5.33
C PHE A 132 5.68 1.71 5.24
N ARG A 133 6.31 2.34 4.25
CA ARG A 133 7.77 2.41 4.16
C ARG A 133 8.36 3.24 5.30
N GLN A 134 7.69 4.31 5.71
CA GLN A 134 8.06 5.13 6.85
C GLN A 134 7.76 4.43 8.20
N LEU A 135 6.60 3.78 8.33
CA LEU A 135 6.20 3.10 9.57
C LEU A 135 6.94 1.79 9.84
N GLY A 136 7.27 1.03 8.79
CA GLY A 136 7.75 -0.34 8.90
C GLY A 136 9.26 -0.52 8.88
N ASP A 137 10.04 0.55 9.09
CA ASP A 137 11.51 0.56 8.93
C ASP A 137 11.95 -0.14 7.62
N MET A 138 11.16 -0.02 6.55
CA MET A 138 11.48 -0.65 5.25
C MET A 138 12.44 0.21 4.43
N SER A 139 12.84 1.37 4.97
CA SER A 139 13.93 2.16 4.44
C SER A 139 15.22 1.55 4.96
N GLU A 140 16.07 0.98 4.08
CA GLU A 140 17.44 0.62 4.46
C GLU A 140 18.02 1.79 5.25
N SER A 141 18.50 1.53 6.47
CA SER A 141 18.96 2.52 7.43
C SER A 141 19.88 3.56 6.77
N GLY A 142 19.30 4.70 6.40
CA GLY A 142 20.02 5.88 5.95
C GLY A 142 20.32 6.72 7.19
N GLY A 143 21.37 6.34 7.91
CA GLY A 143 21.85 7.12 9.03
C GLY A 143 22.12 8.57 8.62
N HIS A 144 21.71 9.50 9.48
CA HIS A 144 22.41 10.77 9.65
C HIS A 144 22.59 11.03 11.14
#